data_AF-A0A6N8NTT0-F1
#
_entry.id   AF-A0A6N8NTT0-F1
#
_cell.length_a   1.000
_cell.length_b   1.000
_cell.length_c   1.000
_cell.angle_alpha   90.00
_cell.angle_beta   90.00
_cell.angle_gamma   90.00
#
_symmetry.space_group_name_H-M   'P 1'
#
loop_
_entity.id
_entity.type
_entity.pdbx_description
1 polymer ?
#
loop_
_entity_poly.entity_id
_entity_poly.type
_entity_poly.pdbx_seq_one_letter_code
_entity_poly.pdbx_strand_id
1 'polypeptide(L)'
;KHAGQYDVVTCMEMLEHVPDPQSVVRACAQLVKPGGDVFFSTLNRNGKSWLMAVVGAEYILRMVPKGTHDVKKFIKPAELLGWVDQTSLKERHITGLHYNPLTNTFKLGPGVDVNYMLHTQNK
;
A
#
# COMPACT_ATOMS: atom_id res chain seq x y z
N LYS A 1 -21.08 12.42 -0.13
CA LYS A 1 -21.25 13.72 -0.84
C LYS A 1 -20.29 13.90 -2.04
N HIS A 2 -19.25 13.06 -2.21
CA HIS A 2 -18.29 13.16 -3.32
C HIS A 2 -18.18 11.89 -4.18
N ALA A 3 -19.23 11.06 -4.24
CA ALA A 3 -19.17 9.80 -4.99
C ALA A 3 -19.01 10.06 -6.50
N GLY A 4 -18.11 9.32 -7.15
CA GLY A 4 -17.85 9.41 -8.58
C GLY A 4 -17.36 10.77 -9.06
N GLN A 5 -16.63 11.53 -8.22
CA GLN A 5 -16.15 12.88 -8.58
C GLN A 5 -14.68 12.91 -8.99
N TYR A 6 -13.90 11.89 -8.63
CA TYR A 6 -12.46 11.87 -8.84
C TYR A 6 -12.07 10.97 -10.01
N ASP A 7 -11.21 11.44 -10.90
CA ASP A 7 -10.61 10.61 -11.95
C ASP A 7 -9.57 9.64 -11.37
N VAL A 8 -8.85 10.08 -10.33
CA VAL A 8 -7.83 9.31 -9.63
C VAL A 8 -7.98 9.47 -8.12
N VAL A 9 -7.83 8.37 -7.38
CA VAL A 9 -7.73 8.35 -5.91
C VAL A 9 -6.43 7.67 -5.49
N THR A 10 -5.68 8.29 -4.58
CA THR A 10 -4.44 7.73 -4.03
C THR A 10 -4.56 7.54 -2.52
N CYS A 11 -4.34 6.32 -2.04
CA CYS A 11 -4.32 5.97 -0.63
C CYS A 11 -2.97 5.33 -0.27
N MET A 12 -1.98 6.17 0.02
CA MET A 12 -0.58 5.77 0.18
C MET A 12 -0.19 5.74 1.66
N GLU A 13 0.41 4.65 2.14
CA GLU A 13 0.97 4.49 3.50
C GLU A 13 -0.03 4.93 4.60
N MET A 14 -1.30 4.53 4.44
CA MET A 14 -2.40 5.00 5.29
C MET A 14 -3.26 3.86 5.84
N LEU A 15 -3.44 2.77 5.09
CA LEU A 15 -4.37 1.70 5.43
C LEU A 15 -4.00 0.98 6.74
N GLU A 16 -2.71 0.87 7.06
CA GLU A 16 -2.20 0.30 8.31
C GLU A 16 -2.48 1.18 9.54
N HIS A 17 -2.89 2.44 9.35
CA HIS A 17 -3.15 3.38 10.42
C HIS A 17 -4.64 3.53 10.76
N VAL A 18 -5.52 2.87 10.02
CA VAL A 18 -6.96 2.93 10.26
C VAL A 18 -7.48 1.66 10.95
N PRO A 19 -8.54 1.78 11.77
CA PRO A 19 -9.12 0.63 12.47
C PRO A 19 -9.87 -0.33 11.53
N ASP A 20 -10.44 0.18 10.42
CA ASP A 20 -11.14 -0.62 9.41
C ASP A 20 -10.63 -0.25 8.00
N PRO A 21 -9.55 -0.92 7.53
CA PRO A 21 -8.98 -0.68 6.20
C PRO A 21 -9.96 -0.99 5.06
N GLN A 22 -10.80 -2.01 5.24
CA GLN A 22 -11.76 -2.43 4.21
C GLN A 22 -12.81 -1.34 3.95
N SER A 23 -13.25 -0.62 5.00
CA SER A 23 -14.12 0.55 4.84
C SER A 23 -13.48 1.65 3.99
N VAL A 24 -12.18 1.90 4.16
CA VAL A 24 -11.44 2.88 3.35
C VAL A 24 -11.37 2.43 1.89
N VAL A 25 -11.08 1.16 1.62
CA VAL A 25 -11.08 0.62 0.24
C VAL A 25 -12.44 0.84 -0.43
N ARG A 26 -13.55 0.56 0.27
CA ARG A 26 -14.91 0.83 -0.22
C ARG A 26 -15.14 2.32 -0.49
N ALA A 27 -14.67 3.20 0.40
CA ALA A 27 -14.79 4.64 0.22
C ALA A 27 -14.02 5.11 -1.03
N CYS A 28 -12.79 4.64 -1.25
CA CYS A 28 -12.01 4.95 -2.45
C CYS A 28 -12.73 4.49 -3.72
N ALA A 29 -13.30 3.28 -3.72
CA ALA A 29 -14.09 2.77 -4.83
C ALA A 29 -15.34 3.63 -5.13
N GLN A 30 -15.98 4.19 -4.10
CA GLN A 30 -17.13 5.08 -4.28
C GLN A 30 -16.74 6.49 -4.76
N LEU A 31 -15.57 6.98 -4.36
CA LEU A 31 -15.09 8.33 -4.71
C LEU A 31 -14.69 8.44 -6.18
N VAL A 32 -14.10 7.38 -6.73
CA VAL A 32 -13.58 7.35 -8.10
C VAL A 32 -14.70 7.20 -9.14
N LYS A 33 -14.56 7.89 -10.28
CA LYS A 33 -15.47 7.76 -11.43
C LYS A 33 -15.43 6.35 -12.02
N PRO A 34 -16.47 5.89 -12.74
CA PRO A 34 -16.36 4.74 -13.63
C PRO A 34 -15.21 4.96 -14.64
N GLY A 35 -14.36 3.96 -14.81
CA GLY A 35 -13.14 4.04 -15.62
C GLY A 35 -11.94 4.73 -14.94
N GLY A 36 -12.13 5.35 -13.77
CA GLY A 36 -11.05 6.03 -13.04
C GLY A 36 -10.16 5.07 -12.25
N ASP A 37 -9.02 5.58 -11.80
CA ASP A 37 -7.95 4.78 -11.20
C ASP A 37 -7.85 4.98 -9.69
N VAL A 38 -7.55 3.89 -8.97
CA VAL A 38 -7.29 3.93 -7.53
C VAL A 38 -5.97 3.24 -7.24
N PHE A 39 -5.09 3.95 -6.55
CA PHE A 39 -3.80 3.47 -6.13
C PHE A 39 -3.76 3.26 -4.62
N PHE A 40 -3.17 2.15 -4.19
CA PHE A 40 -2.90 1.85 -2.80
C PHE A 40 -1.41 1.57 -2.59
N SER A 41 -0.84 1.98 -1.46
CA SER A 41 0.50 1.53 -1.04
C SER A 41 0.53 1.29 0.45
N THR A 42 1.28 0.27 0.87
CA THR A 42 1.51 -0.06 2.28
C THR A 42 2.64 -1.08 2.42
N LEU A 43 3.03 -1.35 3.66
CA LEU A 43 4.00 -2.36 4.04
C LEU A 43 3.36 -3.76 4.06
N ASN A 44 4.05 -4.74 3.49
CA ASN A 44 3.63 -6.14 3.51
C ASN A 44 3.90 -6.74 4.89
N ARG A 45 3.01 -7.58 5.42
CA ARG A 45 3.20 -8.26 6.70
C ARG A 45 3.94 -9.59 6.55
N ASN A 46 5.25 -9.60 6.81
CA ASN A 46 6.06 -10.81 6.95
C ASN A 46 7.36 -10.53 7.74
N GLY A 47 8.18 -11.56 7.98
CA GLY A 47 9.43 -11.41 8.73
C GLY A 47 10.48 -10.55 8.02
N LYS A 48 10.47 -10.52 6.68
CA LYS A 48 11.43 -9.74 5.87
C LYS A 48 11.11 -8.25 5.94
N SER A 49 9.83 -7.87 5.88
CA SER A 49 9.41 -6.48 6.05
C SER A 49 9.67 -5.97 7.46
N TRP A 50 9.44 -6.78 8.50
CA TRP A 50 9.84 -6.44 9.86
C TRP A 50 11.34 -6.15 9.95
N LEU A 51 12.17 -7.03 9.40
CA LEU A 51 13.63 -6.86 9.44
C LEU A 51 14.06 -5.59 8.69
N MET A 52 13.52 -5.35 7.49
CA MET A 52 13.92 -4.20 6.67
C MET A 52 13.37 -2.87 7.20
N ALA A 53 12.08 -2.81 7.56
CA ALA A 53 11.43 -1.58 8.00
C ALA A 53 11.81 -1.21 9.43
N VAL A 54 11.82 -2.18 10.36
CA VAL A 54 12.18 -1.92 11.76
C VAL A 54 13.69 -1.89 11.89
N VAL A 55 14.37 -3.02 11.71
CA VAL A 55 15.81 -3.10 12.00
C VAL A 55 16.63 -2.27 11.01
N GLY A 56 16.34 -2.38 9.72
CA GLY A 56 17.02 -1.61 8.67
C GLY A 56 16.80 -0.10 8.81
N ALA A 57 15.57 0.37 8.68
CA ALA A 57 15.29 1.80 8.60
C ALA A 57 15.36 2.54 9.96
N GLU A 58 14.88 1.94 11.06
CA GLU A 58 14.86 2.61 12.37
C GLU A 58 16.18 2.46 13.14
N TYR A 59 16.79 1.26 13.13
CA TYR A 59 17.94 0.98 14.00
C TYR A 59 19.30 1.14 13.31
N ILE A 60 19.44 0.68 12.06
CA ILE A 60 20.71 0.73 11.31
C ILE A 60 20.86 2.06 10.58
N LEU A 61 19.93 2.35 9.67
CA LEU A 61 20.01 3.52 8.78
C LEU A 61 19.52 4.80 9.45
N ARG A 62 18.77 4.69 10.57
CA ARG A 62 18.17 5.82 11.32
C ARG A 62 17.43 6.82 10.43
N MET A 63 16.74 6.30 9.41
CA MET A 63 15.95 7.09 8.47
C MET A 63 14.66 7.61 9.12
N VAL A 64 14.17 6.89 10.13
CA VAL A 64 12.95 7.20 10.89
C VAL A 64 13.16 6.97 12.39
N PRO A 65 12.35 7.61 13.26
CA PRO A 65 12.38 7.35 14.70
C PRO A 65 12.12 5.88 15.06
N LYS A 66 12.60 5.46 16.22
CA LYS A 66 12.32 4.12 16.73
C LYS A 66 10.86 3.99 17.15
N GLY A 67 10.26 2.84 16.83
CA GLY A 67 8.86 2.54 17.13
C GLY A 67 7.88 3.19 16.16
N THR A 68 8.35 3.66 15.00
CA THR A 68 7.48 4.20 13.95
C THR A 68 6.61 3.11 13.33
N HIS A 69 7.12 1.88 13.19
CA HIS A 69 6.40 0.80 12.55
C HIS A 69 5.82 -0.23 13.55
N ASP A 70 4.49 -0.40 13.52
CA ASP A 70 3.80 -1.53 14.17
C ASP A 70 3.51 -2.62 13.14
N VAL A 71 4.37 -3.64 13.13
CA VAL A 71 4.32 -4.73 12.15
C VAL A 71 3.05 -5.57 12.22
N LYS A 72 2.33 -5.54 13.36
CA LYS A 72 1.02 -6.21 13.44
C LYS A 72 -0.01 -5.54 12.53
N LYS A 73 0.17 -4.26 12.21
CA LYS A 73 -0.75 -3.47 11.39
C LYS A 73 -0.45 -3.51 9.90
N PHE A 74 0.69 -4.07 9.49
CA PHE A 74 1.02 -4.26 8.08
C PHE A 74 -0.05 -5.13 7.40
N ILE A 75 -0.32 -4.85 6.13
CA ILE A 75 -1.40 -5.50 5.38
C ILE A 75 -0.78 -6.35 4.28
N LYS A 76 -1.09 -7.63 4.22
CA LYS A 76 -0.60 -8.50 3.14
C LYS A 76 -1.26 -8.09 1.81
N PRO A 77 -0.54 -8.17 0.68
CA PRO A 77 -1.12 -7.92 -0.64
C PRO A 77 -2.41 -8.72 -0.88
N ALA A 78 -2.44 -9.99 -0.50
CA ALA A 78 -3.61 -10.86 -0.65
C ALA A 78 -4.83 -10.38 0.17
N GLU A 79 -4.62 -9.76 1.33
CA GLU A 79 -5.71 -9.20 2.15
C GLU A 79 -6.31 -7.97 1.47
N LEU A 80 -5.44 -7.07 0.99
CA LEU A 80 -5.90 -5.89 0.24
C LEU A 80 -6.65 -6.28 -1.04
N LEU A 81 -6.12 -7.23 -1.81
CA LEU A 81 -6.80 -7.74 -3.01
C LEU A 81 -8.17 -8.33 -2.67
N GLY A 82 -8.27 -9.10 -1.58
CA GLY A 82 -9.56 -9.62 -1.12
C GLY A 82 -10.58 -8.54 -0.74
N TRP A 83 -10.14 -7.36 -0.28
CA TRP A 83 -11.03 -6.21 -0.06
C TRP A 83 -11.38 -5.49 -1.37
N VAL A 84 -10.43 -5.35 -2.30
CA VAL A 84 -10.65 -4.79 -3.63
C VAL A 84 -11.68 -5.60 -4.41
N ASP A 85 -11.62 -6.93 -4.34
CA ASP A 85 -12.53 -7.85 -5.02
C ASP A 85 -14.01 -7.71 -4.59
N GLN A 86 -14.25 -7.10 -3.41
CA GLN A 86 -15.59 -6.81 -2.88
C GLN A 86 -16.11 -5.44 -3.32
N THR A 87 -15.42 -4.77 -4.24
CA THR A 87 -15.79 -3.45 -4.79
C THR A 87 -15.94 -3.51 -6.32
N SER A 88 -16.26 -2.36 -6.93
CA SER A 88 -16.29 -2.19 -8.39
C SER A 88 -14.89 -2.08 -9.02
N LEU A 89 -13.84 -1.97 -8.20
CA LEU A 89 -12.46 -1.90 -8.65
C LEU A 89 -11.98 -3.25 -9.18
N LYS A 90 -11.06 -3.20 -10.14
CA LYS A 90 -10.31 -4.35 -10.63
C LYS A 90 -8.83 -4.08 -10.57
N GLU A 91 -8.08 -5.03 -10.02
CA GLU A 91 -6.62 -5.00 -10.06
C GLU A 91 -6.12 -4.96 -11.52
N ARG A 92 -5.11 -4.13 -11.72
CA ARG A 92 -4.43 -3.95 -13.02
C ARG A 92 -2.96 -4.28 -12.93
N HIS A 93 -2.31 -3.88 -11.83
CA HIS A 93 -0.90 -4.12 -11.62
C HIS A 93 -0.52 -4.00 -10.14
N ILE A 94 0.47 -4.76 -9.71
CA ILE A 94 1.10 -4.63 -8.40
C ILE A 94 2.62 -4.71 -8.50
N THR A 95 3.33 -3.84 -7.79
CA THR A 95 4.81 -3.78 -7.78
C THR A 95 5.34 -3.51 -6.38
N GLY A 96 6.57 -3.92 -6.11
CA GLY A 96 7.32 -3.49 -4.93
C GLY A 96 8.11 -2.21 -5.16
N LEU A 97 8.50 -1.55 -4.07
CA LEU A 97 9.45 -0.44 -4.01
C LEU A 97 10.73 -0.93 -3.31
N HIS A 98 11.82 -1.00 -4.07
CA HIS A 98 13.09 -1.56 -3.64
C HIS A 98 14.13 -0.46 -3.44
N TYR A 99 14.78 -0.47 -2.27
CA TYR A 99 15.89 0.43 -1.98
C TYR A 99 17.22 -0.24 -2.34
N ASN A 100 18.04 0.45 -3.15
CA ASN A 100 19.41 0.05 -3.43
C ASN A 100 20.38 0.92 -2.60
N PRO A 101 21.05 0.36 -1.57
CA PRO A 101 21.95 1.11 -0.71
C PRO A 101 23.26 1.52 -1.40
N LEU A 102 23.69 0.81 -2.44
CA LEU A 102 24.94 1.12 -3.16
C LEU A 102 24.78 2.38 -4.02
N THR A 103 23.61 2.55 -4.64
CA THR A 103 23.30 3.70 -5.48
C THR A 103 22.49 4.77 -4.75
N ASN A 104 22.05 4.49 -3.52
CA ASN A 104 21.14 5.34 -2.74
C ASN A 104 19.88 5.74 -3.53
N THR A 105 19.26 4.78 -4.21
CA THR A 105 18.06 5.02 -5.04
C THR A 105 16.96 4.03 -4.73
N PHE A 106 15.72 4.50 -4.79
CA PHE A 106 14.54 3.63 -4.82
C PHE A 106 14.12 3.33 -6.26
N LYS A 107 13.67 2.10 -6.50
CA LYS A 107 13.12 1.67 -7.80
C LYS A 107 11.88 0.83 -7.62
N LEU A 108 10.92 0.99 -8.53
CA LEU A 108 9.83 0.05 -8.68
C LEU A 108 10.33 -1.22 -9.37
N GLY A 109 9.87 -2.37 -8.91
CA GLY A 109 10.21 -3.64 -9.54
C GLY A 109 9.46 -4.84 -8.96
N PRO A 110 9.63 -6.01 -9.58
CA PRO A 110 9.00 -7.25 -9.14
C PRO A 110 9.33 -7.59 -7.68
N GLY A 111 8.41 -8.28 -7.01
CA GLY A 111 8.57 -8.71 -5.62
C GLY A 111 7.93 -7.74 -4.64
N VAL A 112 6.85 -8.19 -4.00
CA VAL A 112 6.03 -7.42 -3.05
C VAL A 112 6.33 -7.80 -1.60
N ASP A 113 7.53 -8.32 -1.34
CA ASP A 113 7.86 -8.95 -0.05
C ASP A 113 8.03 -7.96 1.10
N VAL A 114 8.32 -6.68 0.84
CA VAL A 114 8.58 -5.70 1.91
C VAL A 114 7.47 -4.66 1.95
N ASN A 115 7.13 -4.13 0.79
CA ASN A 115 6.10 -3.14 0.57
C ASN A 115 5.52 -3.38 -0.82
N TYR A 116 4.44 -2.66 -1.14
CA TYR A 116 3.86 -2.73 -2.46
C TYR A 116 3.06 -1.49 -2.81
N MET A 117 2.91 -1.29 -4.11
CA MET A 117 2.00 -0.33 -4.71
C MET A 117 1.08 -1.10 -5.66
N LEU A 118 -0.22 -0.93 -5.45
CA LEU A 118 -1.30 -1.59 -6.19
C LEU A 118 -2.04 -0.55 -7.01
N HIS A 119 -2.17 -0.80 -8.31
CA HIS A 119 -3.02 -0.07 -9.23
C HIS A 119 -4.30 -0.88 -9.48
N THR A 120 -5.44 -0.22 -9.26
CA THR A 120 -6.76 -0.74 -9.59
C THR A 120 -7.52 0.27 -10.44
N GLN A 121 -8.50 -0.20 -11.21
CA GLN A 121 -9.35 0.65 -12.04
C GLN A 121 -10.81 0.30 -11.81
N ASN A 122 -11.66 1.33 -11.72
CA ASN A 122 -13.09 1.18 -11.55
C ASN A 122 -13.73 0.73 -12.86
N LYS A 123 -14.40 -0.42 -12.87
CA LYS A 123 -15.12 -0.91 -14.06
C LYS A 123 -16.50 -0.31 -14.21
#